data_AF-A0A2V7Z4C1-F1
#
_entry.id   AF-A0A2V7Z4C1-F1
#
_cell.length_a   1.000
_cell.length_b   1.000
_cell.length_c   1.000
_cell.angle_alpha   90.00
_cell.angle_beta   90.00
_cell.angle_gamma   90.00
#
_symmetry.space_group_name_H-M   'P 1'
#
loop_
_entity.id
_entity.type
_entity.pdbx_description
1 polymer ?
#
loop_
_entity_poly.entity_id
_entity_poly.type
_entity_poly.pdbx_seq_one_letter_code
_entity_poly.pdbx_strand_id
1 'polypeptide(L)'
;MSTSKKSLADRELRWSKVYQQDQDLVAEMPELCGSLDELGATAQEVTELTAQQRYHMAQAQVLTARIQALAKRADNLRGRVGASLRGKYGFDSPELIRYGFKPRKQVKQDQADRELEGERKARAAEETEE
;
A
#
# COMPACT_ATOMS: atom_id res chain seq x y z
N MET A 1 4.05 30.28 16.85
CA MET A 1 4.13 29.71 18.21
C MET A 1 3.80 28.23 18.12
N SER A 2 4.82 27.36 17.99
CA SER A 2 4.64 25.92 17.88
C SER A 2 4.58 25.32 19.28
N THR A 3 3.40 24.93 19.75
CA THR A 3 3.28 24.10 20.96
C THR A 3 3.72 22.69 20.56
N SER A 4 4.96 22.34 20.92
CA SER A 4 5.44 20.97 20.85
C SER A 4 4.46 20.09 21.62
N LYS A 5 3.60 19.37 20.90
CA LYS A 5 2.71 18.37 21.50
C LYS A 5 3.61 17.29 22.07
N LYS A 6 3.85 17.34 23.38
CA LYS A 6 4.61 16.32 24.11
C LYS A 6 4.04 14.95 23.77
N SER A 7 4.90 13.99 23.42
CA SER A 7 4.49 12.65 22.99
C SER A 7 3.68 11.96 24.09
N LEU A 8 2.84 10.99 23.70
CA LEU A 8 2.06 10.20 24.67
C LEU A 8 2.96 9.52 25.71
N ALA A 9 4.10 8.98 25.28
CA ALA A 9 5.10 8.38 26.16
C ALA A 9 5.64 9.37 27.20
N ASP A 10 5.87 10.63 26.82
CA ASP A 10 6.30 11.67 27.76
C ASP A 10 5.17 12.08 28.74
N ARG A 11 3.90 11.92 28.35
CA ARG A 11 2.76 12.12 29.25
C ARG A 11 2.62 10.96 30.24
N GLU A 12 2.69 9.72 29.76
CA GLU A 12 2.65 8.50 30.59
C GLU A 12 3.75 8.51 31.65
N LEU A 13 4.98 8.85 31.27
CA LEU A 13 6.11 8.97 32.21
C LEU A 13 5.87 10.03 33.30
N ARG A 14 5.16 11.11 32.97
CA ARG A 14 4.84 12.15 33.95
C ARG A 14 3.76 11.69 34.92
N TRP A 15 2.72 11.00 34.43
CA TRP A 15 1.69 10.44 35.29
C TRP A 15 2.26 9.35 36.19
N SER A 16 3.12 8.48 35.66
CA SER A 16 3.75 7.41 36.45
C SER A 16 4.56 7.92 37.61
N LYS A 17 5.32 9.01 37.42
CA LYS A 17 6.06 9.63 38.53
C LYS A 17 5.15 10.13 39.66
N VAL A 18 3.94 10.59 39.34
CA VAL A 18 3.01 11.13 40.34
C VAL A 18 2.41 10.01 41.18
N TYR A 19 1.86 8.97 40.56
CA TYR A 19 1.25 7.87 41.32
C TYR A 19 2.27 6.87 41.88
N GLN A 20 3.54 6.87 41.43
CA GLN A 20 4.60 6.06 42.05
C GLN A 20 5.10 6.63 43.39
N GLN A 21 4.78 7.89 43.69
CA GLN A 21 5.08 8.54 44.97
C GLN A 21 3.83 8.62 45.85
N ASP A 22 2.82 7.81 45.56
CA ASP A 22 1.50 7.85 46.20
C ASP A 22 1.56 7.65 47.72
N GLN A 23 2.40 6.75 48.22
CA GLN A 23 2.47 6.46 49.65
C GLN A 23 2.94 7.67 50.48
N ASP A 24 3.97 8.37 50.00
CA ASP A 24 4.49 9.56 50.67
C ASP A 24 3.50 10.73 50.56
N LEU A 25 2.90 10.90 49.37
CA LEU A 25 1.91 11.95 49.12
C LEU A 25 0.61 11.74 49.91
N VAL A 26 0.16 10.49 50.07
CA VAL A 26 -1.05 10.17 50.85
C VAL A 26 -0.79 10.29 52.36
N ALA A 27 0.44 10.01 52.81
CA ALA A 27 0.82 10.23 54.20
C ALA A 27 0.81 11.73 54.59
N GLU A 28 1.22 12.60 53.67
CA GLU A 28 1.21 14.06 53.87
C GLU A 28 -0.15 14.70 53.58
N MET A 29 -0.85 14.21 52.54
CA MET A 29 -2.09 14.78 52.01
C MET A 29 -3.13 13.68 51.71
N PRO A 30 -3.83 13.16 52.75
CA PRO A 30 -4.76 12.04 52.60
C PRO A 30 -5.92 12.30 51.62
N GLU A 31 -6.32 13.55 51.44
CA GLU A 31 -7.35 13.97 50.49
C GLU A 31 -7.02 13.67 49.03
N LEU A 32 -5.72 13.48 48.70
CA LEU A 32 -5.27 13.17 47.34
C LEU A 32 -5.43 11.69 46.97
N CYS A 33 -5.68 10.81 47.95
CA CYS A 33 -5.77 9.37 47.75
C CYS A 33 -6.69 8.99 46.57
N GLY A 34 -7.92 9.51 46.56
CA GLY A 34 -8.87 9.22 45.48
C GLY A 34 -8.41 9.72 44.10
N SER A 35 -7.74 10.87 44.03
CA SER A 35 -7.21 11.39 42.77
C SER A 35 -5.98 10.63 42.28
N LEU A 36 -5.15 10.11 43.18
CA LEU A 36 -3.99 9.29 42.84
C LEU A 36 -4.43 7.91 42.33
N ASP A 37 -5.44 7.31 42.96
CA ASP A 37 -6.05 6.07 42.50
C ASP A 37 -6.67 6.23 41.09
N GLU A 38 -7.44 7.31 40.88
CA GLU A 38 -8.05 7.60 39.58
C GLU A 38 -6.99 7.85 38.50
N LEU A 39 -5.91 8.57 38.83
CA LEU A 39 -4.79 8.81 37.93
C LEU A 39 -4.09 7.50 37.55
N GLY A 40 -3.84 6.62 38.53
CA GLY A 40 -3.24 5.30 38.31
C GLY A 40 -4.10 4.43 37.39
N ALA A 41 -5.40 4.33 37.68
CA ALA A 41 -6.34 3.56 36.87
C ALA A 41 -6.41 4.09 35.43
N THR A 42 -6.51 5.41 35.25
CA THR A 42 -6.54 6.04 33.93
C THR A 42 -5.24 5.82 33.16
N ALA A 43 -4.08 5.93 33.81
CA ALA A 43 -2.79 5.70 33.18
C ALA A 43 -2.62 4.25 32.72
N GLN A 44 -3.16 3.31 33.50
CA GLN A 44 -3.17 1.90 33.13
C GLN A 44 -4.06 1.63 31.92
N GLU A 45 -5.28 2.17 31.89
CA GLU A 45 -6.18 2.04 30.73
C GLU A 45 -5.55 2.58 29.44
N VAL A 46 -4.89 3.75 29.52
CA VAL A 46 -4.17 4.32 28.36
C VAL A 46 -3.07 3.37 27.86
N THR A 47 -2.33 2.74 28.77
CA THR A 47 -1.27 1.79 28.43
C THR A 47 -1.84 0.56 27.72
N GLU A 48 -2.94 0.01 28.23
CA GLU A 48 -3.64 -1.14 27.66
C GLU A 48 -4.18 -0.83 26.25
N LEU A 49 -4.85 0.31 26.07
CA LEU A 49 -5.34 0.76 24.78
C LEU A 49 -4.22 1.00 23.77
N THR A 50 -3.09 1.54 24.22
CA THR A 50 -1.89 1.73 23.38
C THR A 50 -1.32 0.39 22.91
N ALA A 51 -1.30 -0.62 23.78
CA ALA A 51 -0.87 -1.97 23.41
C ALA A 51 -1.83 -2.60 22.39
N GLN A 52 -3.15 -2.48 22.60
CA GLN A 52 -4.17 -2.95 21.65
C GLN A 52 -4.05 -2.25 20.28
N GLN A 53 -3.84 -0.94 20.27
CA GLN A 53 -3.62 -0.18 19.05
C GLN A 53 -2.42 -0.73 18.25
N ARG A 54 -1.28 -0.94 18.92
CA ARG A 54 -0.08 -1.50 18.28
C ARG A 54 -0.33 -2.88 17.71
N TYR A 55 -1.05 -3.73 18.44
CA TYR A 55 -1.44 -5.06 17.98
C TYR A 55 -2.29 -5.00 16.71
N HIS A 56 -3.34 -4.17 16.69
CA HIS A 56 -4.18 -4.01 15.51
C HIS A 56 -3.44 -3.41 14.32
N MET A 57 -2.51 -2.48 14.55
CA MET A 57 -1.64 -1.96 13.48
C MET A 57 -0.76 -3.06 12.87
N ALA A 58 -0.18 -3.94 13.71
CA ALA A 58 0.59 -5.08 13.21
C ALA A 58 -0.29 -6.04 12.38
N GLN A 59 -1.52 -6.33 12.83
CA GLN A 59 -2.47 -7.13 12.05
C GLN A 59 -2.81 -6.47 10.70
N ALA A 60 -3.06 -5.16 10.69
CA ALA A 60 -3.35 -4.42 9.47
C ALA A 60 -2.20 -4.50 8.46
N GLN A 61 -0.94 -4.45 8.92
CA GLN A 61 0.23 -4.62 8.06
C GLN A 61 0.28 -6.02 7.43
N VAL A 62 0.02 -7.07 8.20
CA VAL A 62 -0.05 -8.46 7.70
C VAL A 62 -1.14 -8.61 6.64
N LEU A 63 -2.34 -8.07 6.91
CA LEU A 63 -3.45 -8.11 5.95
C LEU A 63 -3.11 -7.34 4.67
N THR A 64 -2.49 -6.17 4.80
CA THR A 64 -2.07 -5.35 3.65
C THR A 64 -1.06 -6.10 2.77
N ALA A 65 -0.07 -6.74 3.38
CA ALA A 65 0.90 -7.57 2.64
C ALA A 65 0.21 -8.73 1.90
N ARG A 66 -0.77 -9.38 2.55
CA ARG A 66 -1.54 -10.47 1.94
C ARG A 66 -2.40 -9.98 0.77
N ILE A 67 -3.07 -8.83 0.90
CA ILE A 67 -3.84 -8.21 -0.19
C ILE A 67 -2.94 -7.92 -1.38
N GLN A 68 -1.76 -7.33 -1.16
CA GLN A 68 -0.82 -7.03 -2.24
C GLN A 68 -0.32 -8.31 -2.94
N ALA A 69 -0.02 -9.36 -2.18
CA ALA A 69 0.39 -10.65 -2.75
C ALA A 69 -0.72 -11.28 -3.60
N LEU A 70 -1.96 -11.24 -3.12
CA LEU A 70 -3.13 -11.74 -3.85
C LEU A 70 -3.43 -10.92 -5.10
N ALA A 71 -3.31 -9.59 -5.03
CA ALA A 71 -3.50 -8.70 -6.19
C ALA A 71 -2.50 -9.03 -7.30
N LYS A 72 -1.20 -9.15 -6.98
CA LYS A 72 -0.17 -9.56 -7.94
C LYS A 72 -0.49 -10.91 -8.59
N ARG A 73 -0.96 -11.88 -7.78
CA ARG A 73 -1.37 -13.19 -8.30
C ARG A 73 -2.58 -13.07 -9.24
N ALA A 74 -3.57 -12.27 -8.89
CA ALA A 74 -4.74 -12.02 -9.71
C ALA A 74 -4.37 -11.35 -11.05
N ASP A 75 -3.46 -10.37 -11.03
CA ASP A 75 -2.96 -9.71 -12.24
C ASP A 75 -2.24 -10.69 -13.17
N ASN A 76 -1.40 -11.57 -12.62
CA ASN A 76 -0.73 -12.62 -13.39
C ASN A 76 -1.74 -13.59 -14.03
N LEU A 77 -2.76 -14.01 -13.28
CA LEU A 77 -3.82 -14.86 -13.80
C LEU A 77 -4.63 -14.16 -14.89
N ARG A 78 -5.00 -12.90 -14.67
CA ARG A 78 -5.66 -12.06 -15.68
C ARG A 78 -4.81 -11.94 -16.94
N GLY A 79 -3.49 -11.76 -16.82
CA GLY A 79 -2.56 -11.75 -17.94
C GLY A 79 -2.61 -13.04 -18.76
N ARG A 80 -2.57 -14.21 -18.09
CA ARG A 80 -2.66 -15.53 -18.74
C ARG A 80 -4.00 -15.75 -19.45
N VAL A 81 -5.11 -15.38 -18.81
CA VAL A 81 -6.44 -15.44 -19.42
C VAL A 81 -6.49 -14.53 -20.66
N GLY A 82 -5.99 -13.30 -20.54
CA GLY A 82 -5.91 -12.36 -21.65
C GLY A 82 -5.08 -12.85 -22.82
N ALA A 83 -3.95 -13.52 -22.56
CA ALA A 83 -3.12 -14.12 -23.61
C ALA A 83 -3.89 -15.23 -24.36
N SER A 84 -4.60 -16.09 -23.62
CA SER A 84 -5.42 -17.16 -24.19
C SER A 84 -6.55 -16.62 -25.06
N LEU A 85 -7.23 -15.57 -24.60
CA LEU A 85 -8.30 -14.90 -25.35
C LEU A 85 -7.76 -14.25 -26.63
N ARG A 86 -6.60 -13.58 -26.57
CA ARG A 86 -5.96 -13.01 -27.77
C ARG A 86 -5.53 -14.08 -28.77
N GLY A 87 -5.05 -15.23 -28.29
CA GLY A 87 -4.75 -16.37 -29.15
C GLY A 87 -5.98 -16.92 -29.88
N LYS A 88 -7.16 -16.89 -29.24
CA LYS A 88 -8.42 -17.35 -29.84
C LYS A 88 -9.06 -16.33 -30.79
N TYR A 89 -9.15 -15.06 -30.38
CA TYR A 89 -9.93 -14.04 -31.08
C TYR A 89 -9.10 -13.09 -31.95
N GLY A 90 -7.78 -13.08 -31.81
CA GLY A 90 -6.91 -12.07 -32.41
C GLY A 90 -6.60 -10.90 -31.45
N PHE A 91 -5.47 -10.21 -31.68
CA PHE A 91 -4.96 -9.17 -30.77
C PHE A 91 -5.72 -7.84 -30.86
N ASP A 92 -6.35 -7.58 -31.99
CA ASP A 92 -7.09 -6.37 -32.39
C ASP A 92 -8.62 -6.57 -32.38
N SER A 93 -9.08 -7.79 -32.07
CA SER A 93 -10.50 -8.12 -32.10
C SER A 93 -11.30 -7.37 -31.02
N PRO A 94 -12.43 -6.74 -31.39
CA PRO A 94 -13.30 -6.05 -30.45
C PRO A 94 -13.97 -7.01 -29.44
N GLU A 95 -13.99 -8.32 -29.71
CA GLU A 95 -14.50 -9.34 -28.79
C GLU A 95 -13.78 -9.35 -27.44
N LEU A 96 -12.52 -8.91 -27.40
CA LEU A 96 -11.76 -8.78 -26.16
C LEU A 96 -12.39 -7.80 -25.15
N ILE A 97 -13.14 -6.80 -25.63
CA ILE A 97 -13.77 -5.77 -24.78
C ILE A 97 -14.80 -6.40 -23.86
N ARG A 98 -15.56 -7.40 -24.33
CA ARG A 98 -16.55 -8.14 -23.53
C ARG A 98 -15.94 -8.80 -22.30
N TYR A 99 -14.66 -9.17 -22.38
CA TYR A 99 -13.91 -9.80 -21.29
C TYR A 99 -13.06 -8.81 -20.49
N GLY A 100 -13.24 -7.50 -20.67
CA GLY A 100 -12.48 -6.47 -19.95
C GLY A 100 -11.02 -6.33 -20.41
N PHE A 101 -10.72 -6.76 -21.65
CA PHE A 101 -9.41 -6.58 -22.27
C PHE A 101 -9.48 -5.56 -23.40
N LYS A 102 -8.53 -4.62 -23.42
CA LYS A 102 -8.41 -3.64 -24.49
C LYS A 102 -7.69 -4.28 -25.71
N PRO A 103 -8.29 -4.26 -26.91
CA PRO A 103 -7.63 -4.69 -28.13
C PRO A 103 -6.41 -3.82 -28.43
N ARG A 104 -5.39 -4.37 -29.08
CA ARG A 104 -4.25 -3.58 -29.57
C ARG A 104 -4.74 -2.68 -30.70
N LYS A 105 -4.39 -1.39 -30.65
CA LYS A 105 -4.59 -0.50 -31.79
C LYS A 105 -3.63 -0.95 -32.89
N GLN A 106 -4.14 -1.17 -34.10
CA GLN A 106 -3.28 -1.28 -35.26
C GLN A 106 -2.54 0.06 -35.42
N VAL A 107 -1.22 0.05 -35.30
CA VAL A 107 -0.40 1.20 -35.64
C VAL A 107 -0.47 1.31 -37.15
N LYS A 108 -1.07 2.38 -37.68
CA LYS A 108 -0.90 2.70 -39.10
C LYS A 108 0.58 3.00 -39.27
N GLN A 109 1.30 2.16 -40.02
CA GLN A 109 2.65 2.50 -40.46
C GLN A 109 2.57 3.86 -41.17
N ASP A 110 3.38 4.82 -40.75
CA ASP A 110 3.50 6.08 -41.45
C ASP A 110 4.05 5.84 -42.85
N GLN A 111 3.62 6.66 -43.79
CA GLN A 111 3.96 6.52 -45.22
C GLN A 111 5.48 6.53 -45.43
N ALA A 112 6.20 7.34 -44.64
CA ALA A 112 7.66 7.42 -44.64
C ALA A 112 8.34 6.08 -44.28
N ASP A 113 7.79 5.32 -43.34
CA ASP A 113 8.35 4.01 -42.96
C ASP A 113 8.16 2.98 -44.08
N ARG A 114 7.05 3.06 -44.82
CA ARG A 114 6.80 2.20 -45.98
C ARG A 114 7.68 2.55 -47.17
N GLU A 115 7.93 3.84 -47.40
CA GLU A 115 8.84 4.31 -48.44
C GLU A 115 10.27 3.86 -48.15
N LEU A 116 10.74 3.99 -46.89
CA LEU A 116 12.05 3.50 -46.45
C LEU A 116 12.20 1.98 -46.56
N GLU A 117 11.16 1.20 -46.24
CA GLU A 117 11.17 -0.26 -46.48
C GLU A 117 11.17 -0.61 -47.96
N GLY A 118 10.46 0.15 -48.79
CA GLY A 118 10.47 0.01 -50.25
C GLY A 118 11.86 0.26 -50.84
N GLU A 119 12.52 1.34 -50.43
CA GLU A 119 13.88 1.68 -50.85
C GLU A 119 14.89 0.61 -50.40
N ARG A 120 14.77 0.10 -49.16
CA ARG A 120 15.65 -0.98 -48.66
C ARG A 120 15.47 -2.27 -49.45
N LYS A 121 14.24 -2.61 -49.84
CA LYS A 121 13.95 -3.79 -50.67
C LYS A 121 14.44 -3.61 -52.12
N ALA A 122 14.35 -2.40 -52.67
CA ALA A 122 14.85 -2.11 -54.01
C ALA A 122 16.39 -2.25 -54.07
N ARG A 123 17.12 -1.68 -53.10
CA ARG A 123 18.59 -1.82 -53.04
C ARG A 123 19.03 -3.27 -52.83
N ALA A 124 18.31 -4.03 -52.00
CA ALA A 124 18.61 -5.44 -51.79
C ALA A 124 18.33 -6.32 -53.02
N ALA A 125 17.40 -5.90 -53.90
CA ALA A 125 17.13 -6.59 -55.16
C ALA A 125 18.21 -6.29 -56.22
N GLU A 126 18.68 -5.04 -56.28
CA GLU A 126 19.78 -4.63 -57.17
C GLU A 126 21.11 -5.32 -56.81
N GLU A 127 21.42 -5.53 -55.53
CA GLU A 127 22.62 -6.26 -55.08
C GLU A 127 22.58 -7.78 -55.35
N THR A 128 21.44 -8.35 -55.73
CA THR A 128 21.29 -9.79 -56.03
C THR A 128 21.31 -10.11 -57.53
N GLU A 129 21.37 -9.10 -58.41
CA GLU A 129 21.43 -9.26 -59.87
C GLU A 129 22.83 -9.00 -60.49
N GLU A 130 23.86 -8.72 -59.70
CA GLU A 130 25.29 -8.75 -60.09
C GLU A 130 25.96 -10.11 -59.75
#